data_AF-A0A7X4AK77-F1
#
_entry.id   AF-A0A7X4AK77-F1
#
_cell.length_a   1.000
_cell.length_b   1.000
_cell.length_c   1.000
_cell.angle_alpha   90.00
_cell.angle_beta   90.00
_cell.angle_gamma   90.00
#
_symmetry.space_group_name_H-M   'P 1'
#
loop_
_entity.id
_entity.type
_entity.pdbx_description
1 polymer ?
#
loop_
_entity_poly.entity_id
_entity_poly.type
_entity_poly.pdbx_seq_one_letter_code
_entity_poly.pdbx_strand_id
1 'polypeptide(L)' 'MKELVEYIARSITSQPDEVRVTEEEDEDGRVILRLEVAPEDKGKVIGRQG' A
#
# COMPACT_ATOMS: atom_id res chain seq x y z
N MET A 1 5.52 8.79 -5.61
CA MET A 1 4.40 7.94 -6.12
C MET A 1 3.48 7.48 -4.98
N LYS A 2 3.99 7.50 -3.74
CA LYS A 2 3.28 7.31 -2.48
C LYS A 2 1.82 7.77 -2.41
N GLU A 3 1.52 9.04 -2.70
CA GLU A 3 0.17 9.62 -2.48
C GLU A 3 -0.93 8.92 -3.28
N LEU A 4 -0.62 8.52 -4.51
CA LEU A 4 -1.56 7.79 -5.37
C LEU A 4 -1.85 6.39 -4.82
N VAL A 5 -0.81 5.67 -4.38
CA VAL A 5 -0.96 4.35 -3.78
C VAL A 5 -1.76 4.42 -2.49
N GLU A 6 -1.49 5.42 -1.64
CA GLU A 6 -2.23 5.63 -0.39
C GLU A 6 -3.70 5.94 -0.67
N TYR A 7 -4.00 6.81 -1.63
CA TYR A 7 -5.37 7.14 -2.03
C TYR A 7 -6.15 5.91 -2.51
N ILE A 8 -5.54 5.09 -3.37
CA ILE A 8 -6.16 3.87 -3.90
C ILE A 8 -6.38 2.86 -2.76
N ALA A 9 -5.37 2.59 -1.94
CA ALA A 9 -5.48 1.64 -0.85
C ALA A 9 -6.58 2.04 0.13
N ARG A 10 -6.64 3.32 0.56
CA ARG A 10 -7.71 3.85 1.42
C ARG A 10 -9.11 3.69 0.83
N SER A 11 -9.24 3.65 -0.49
CA SER A 11 -10.54 3.51 -1.17
C SER A 11 -11.03 2.05 -1.24
N ILE A 12 -10.13 1.07 -1.04
CA ILE A 12 -10.42 -0.37 -1.17
C ILE A 12 -10.53 -1.05 0.20
N THR A 13 -9.81 -0.55 1.20
CA THR A 13 -9.76 -1.13 2.55
C THR A 13 -10.97 -0.73 3.40
N SER A 14 -11.24 -1.53 4.43
CA SER A 14 -12.28 -1.26 5.43
C SER A 14 -11.81 -0.28 6.51
N GLN A 15 -10.50 -0.28 6.78
CA GLN A 15 -9.84 0.57 7.77
C GLN A 15 -8.87 1.54 7.07
N PRO A 16 -9.37 2.64 6.47
CA PRO A 16 -8.54 3.59 5.74
C PRO A 16 -7.49 4.28 6.62
N ASP A 17 -7.76 4.40 7.93
CA ASP A 17 -6.83 5.04 8.88
C ASP A 17 -5.60 4.18 9.21
N GLU A 18 -5.67 2.87 8.93
CA GLU A 18 -4.56 1.94 9.09
C GLU A 18 -3.70 1.79 7.82
N VAL A 19 -4.04 2.50 6.74
CA VAL A 19 -3.24 2.52 5.52
C VAL A 19 -2.02 3.41 5.72
N ARG A 20 -0.82 2.82 5.57
CA ARG A 20 0.45 3.55 5.59
C ARG A 20 1.30 3.17 4.39
N VAL A 21 1.89 4.18 3.76
CA VAL A 21 2.80 3.99 2.64
C VAL A 21 4.15 4.64 2.97
N THR A 22 5.23 3.85 2.92
CA THR A 22 6.60 4.37 2.96
C THR A 22 7.25 4.26 1.58
N GLU A 23 8.12 5.22 1.29
CA GLU A 23 8.86 5.30 0.02
C GLU A 23 10.35 5.39 0.40
N GLU A 24 11.15 4.48 -0.14
CA GLU A 24 12.59 4.40 0.06
C GLU A 24 13.27 4.24 -1.31
N GLU A 25 14.46 4.79 -1.48
CA GLU A 25 15.28 4.60 -2.68
C GLU A 25 16.48 3.71 -2.30
N ASP A 26 16.74 2.66 -3.07
CA ASP A 26 17.90 1.79 -2.87
C ASP A 26 19.17 2.31 -3.56
N GLU A 27 20.31 1.65 -3.34
CA GLU A 27 21.60 2.06 -3.91
C GLU A 27 21.65 2.00 -5.44
N ASP A 28 20.75 1.22 -6.06
CA ASP A 28 20.59 1.11 -7.52
C ASP A 28 19.63 2.16 -8.10
N GLY A 29 19.08 3.06 -7.26
CA GLY A 29 18.10 4.08 -7.65
C GLY A 29 16.69 3.53 -7.86
N ARG A 30 16.37 2.34 -7.32
CA ARG A 30 15.01 1.80 -7.38
C ARG A 30 14.17 2.36 -6.25
N VAL A 31 12.94 2.75 -6.59
CA VAL A 31 11.94 3.20 -5.63
C VAL A 31 11.19 1.98 -5.06
N ILE A 32 11.33 1.75 -3.75
CA ILE A 32 10.61 0.74 -3.00
C ILE A 32 9.45 1.43 -2.28
N LEU A 33 8.22 1.01 -2.59
CA LEU A 33 7.01 1.41 -1.88
C LEU A 33 6.57 0.27 -0.96
N ARG A 34 6.52 0.49 0.36
CA ARG A 34 5.90 -0.45 1.30
C ARG A 34 4.51 0.04 1.67
N LEU A 35 3.51 -0.80 1.42
CA LEU A 35 2.13 -0.59 1.83
C LEU A 35 1.82 -1.48 3.03
N GLU A 36 1.45 -0.86 4.14
CA GLU A 36 0.95 -1.52 5.34
C GLU A 36 -0.55 -1.23 5.47
N VAL A 37 -1.31 -2.28 5.77
CA VAL A 37 -2.76 -2.24 5.97
C VAL A 37 -3.15 -3.20 7.09
N ALA A 38 -4.35 -3.03 7.62
CA ALA A 38 -4.94 -3.96 8.58
C ALA A 38 -4.94 -5.41 8.04
N PRO A 39 -4.71 -6.43 8.89
CA PRO A 39 -4.64 -7.82 8.46
C PRO A 39 -5.85 -8.30 7.65
N GLU A 40 -7.07 -7.90 8.03
CA GLU A 40 -8.31 -8.24 7.31
C GLU A 40 -8.41 -7.63 5.90
N ASP A 41 -7.71 -6.53 5.65
CA ASP A 41 -7.78 -5.81 4.38
C ASP A 41 -6.74 -6.30 3.36
N LYS A 42 -5.75 -7.10 3.79
CA LYS A 42 -4.73 -7.68 2.89
C LYS A 42 -5.33 -8.41 1.70
N GLY A 43 -6.37 -9.21 1.92
CA GLY A 43 -7.04 -9.95 0.85
C GLY A 43 -7.75 -9.04 -0.16
N LYS A 44 -8.27 -7.88 0.28
CA LYS A 44 -8.90 -6.90 -0.60
C LYS A 44 -7.88 -6.18 -1.48
N VAL A 45 -6.71 -5.87 -0.91
CA VAL A 45 -5.63 -5.17 -1.60
C VAL A 45 -4.94 -6.08 -2.62
N ILE A 46 -4.66 -7.34 -2.27
CA ILE A 46 -4.02 -8.31 -3.17
C ILE A 46 -5.00 -8.74 -4.28
N GLY A 47 -6.27 -8.97 -3.94
CA GLY A 47 -7.25 -9.40 -4.93
C GLY A 47 -7.07 -10.86 -5.36
N ARG A 48 -7.71 -11.24 -6.47
CA ARG A 48 -7.89 -12.65 -6.85
C ARG A 48 -6.71 -13.28 -7.59
N GLN A 49 -5.79 -12.49 -8.14
CA GLN A 49 -4.67 -12.99 -8.96
C GLN A 49 -3.31 -12.90 -8.26
N GLY A 50 -3.33 -12.73 -6.94
CA GLY A 50 -2.15 -12.22 -6.23
C GLY A 50 -1.92 -10.75 -6.56
#